data_AF-A0A4Z0HDP0-F1
#
_entry.id   AF-A0A4Z0HDP0-F1
#
_cell.length_a   1.000
_cell.length_b   1.000
_cell.length_c   1.000
_cell.angle_alpha   90.00
_cell.angle_beta   90.00
_cell.angle_gamma   90.00
#
_symmetry.space_group_name_H-M   'P 1'
#
loop_
_entity.id
_entity.type
_entity.pdbx_description
1 polymer ?
#
loop_
_entity_poly.entity_id
_entity_poly.type
_entity_poly.pdbx_seq_one_letter_code
_entity_poly.pdbx_strand_id
1 'polypeptide(L)'
;MLSHLTTADSRGNGPASDQQDVPDRLREAAEEIRAELSIALGEARCMLGSLQQEIADLRAAVGELRPRPDLIAETAAVEVSAEHSALLKTVARVSSTSLLCHRDIWEFITAHAGRHPHFRVPPQVADEGEERIRAALSGRSLIALLISLHSLKHTASDGAGDRELAATLYERIEESLTGLSPSGRPVTITLDDRTALASNTPAAESGTEANGEPEKTDTTPAPASTEEGTEPGGEAGPATT
;
A
#
# COMPACT_ATOMS: atom_id res chain seq x y z
N MET A 1 -80.54 60.99 -52.56
CA MET A 1 -80.94 61.60 -51.27
C MET A 1 -79.97 61.08 -50.21
N LEU A 2 -78.85 61.79 -49.96
CA LEU A 2 -78.60 62.72 -48.83
C LEU A 2 -78.92 62.04 -47.47
N SER A 3 -77.96 61.43 -46.76
CA SER A 3 -76.88 61.98 -45.88
C SER A 3 -77.33 62.23 -44.43
N HIS A 4 -76.74 61.53 -43.45
CA HIS A 4 -76.40 61.93 -42.04
C HIS A 4 -75.54 60.76 -41.49
N LEU A 5 -74.22 60.78 -41.23
CA LEU A 5 -73.25 61.68 -40.59
C LEU A 5 -73.31 61.71 -39.04
N THR A 6 -72.26 61.13 -38.41
CA THR A 6 -71.71 61.38 -37.05
C THR A 6 -72.58 60.86 -35.88
N THR A 7 -72.04 60.09 -34.92
CA THR A 7 -71.12 60.58 -33.86
C THR A 7 -70.07 59.57 -33.42
N ALA A 8 -68.84 60.06 -33.29
CA ALA A 8 -67.77 59.47 -32.50
C ALA A 8 -67.75 60.08 -31.09
N ASP A 9 -67.20 59.28 -30.17
CA ASP A 9 -66.57 59.65 -28.89
C ASP A 9 -67.43 59.63 -27.62
N SER A 10 -67.07 58.72 -26.70
CA SER A 10 -67.02 59.02 -25.28
C SER A 10 -66.01 58.09 -24.60
N ARG A 11 -64.79 58.63 -24.45
CA ARG A 11 -63.73 58.14 -23.56
C ARG A 11 -64.23 57.89 -22.14
N GLY A 12 -63.70 56.84 -21.53
CA GLY A 12 -63.37 56.81 -20.10
C GLY A 12 -64.06 55.72 -19.29
N ASN A 13 -63.44 54.54 -19.20
CA ASN A 13 -63.45 53.79 -17.94
C ASN A 13 -62.30 52.76 -17.85
N GLY A 14 -61.29 53.12 -17.05
CA GLY A 14 -60.51 52.24 -16.16
C GLY A 14 -59.58 51.16 -16.73
N PRO A 15 -58.24 51.33 -16.69
CA PRO A 15 -57.29 50.21 -16.74
C PRO A 15 -57.12 49.58 -15.34
N ALA A 16 -58.23 49.19 -14.71
CA ALA A 16 -58.19 48.58 -13.36
C ALA A 16 -58.35 47.05 -13.42
N SER A 17 -58.99 46.51 -14.46
CA SER A 17 -59.32 45.09 -14.57
C SER A 17 -58.17 44.23 -15.09
N ASP A 18 -57.33 44.74 -16.00
CA ASP A 18 -56.18 43.99 -16.55
C ASP A 18 -55.07 43.78 -15.52
N GLN A 19 -54.94 44.66 -14.53
CA GLN A 19 -53.87 44.61 -13.54
C GLN A 19 -54.19 43.67 -12.36
N GLN A 20 -55.46 43.32 -12.16
CA GLN A 20 -55.91 42.31 -11.18
C GLN A 20 -55.96 40.89 -11.75
N ASP A 21 -56.03 40.72 -13.07
CA ASP A 21 -56.00 39.40 -13.74
C ASP A 21 -54.60 38.74 -13.67
N VAL A 22 -53.53 39.53 -13.78
CA VAL A 22 -52.14 39.04 -13.67
C VAL A 22 -51.81 38.39 -12.31
N PRO A 23 -52.09 39.02 -11.15
CA PRO A 23 -51.80 38.41 -9.85
C PRO A 23 -52.65 37.16 -9.57
N ASP A 24 -53.89 37.11 -10.07
CA ASP A 24 -54.76 35.93 -9.91
C ASP A 24 -54.24 34.73 -10.74
N ARG A 25 -53.79 34.95 -11.98
CA ARG A 25 -53.14 33.91 -12.80
C ARG A 25 -51.83 33.43 -12.22
N LEU A 26 -51.01 34.33 -11.64
CA LEU A 26 -49.78 33.95 -10.95
C LEU A 26 -50.07 33.11 -9.70
N ARG A 27 -51.16 33.41 -8.99
CA ARG A 27 -51.59 32.65 -7.82
C ARG A 27 -52.10 31.26 -8.21
N GLU A 28 -52.85 31.15 -9.29
CA GLU A 28 -53.31 29.87 -9.85
C GLU A 28 -52.12 28.99 -10.28
N ALA A 29 -51.19 29.54 -11.06
CA ALA A 29 -49.97 28.83 -11.47
C ALA A 29 -49.10 28.41 -10.27
N ALA A 30 -49.03 29.24 -9.22
CA ALA A 30 -48.29 28.89 -8.01
C ALA A 30 -48.93 27.73 -7.24
N GLU A 31 -50.26 27.64 -7.20
CA GLU A 31 -50.97 26.52 -6.57
C GLU A 31 -50.88 25.24 -7.41
N GLU A 32 -50.87 25.34 -8.74
CA GLU A 32 -50.61 24.23 -9.65
C GLU A 32 -49.19 23.66 -9.44
N ILE A 33 -48.16 24.52 -9.45
CA ILE A 33 -46.78 24.10 -9.18
C ILE A 33 -46.65 23.48 -7.78
N ARG A 34 -47.33 24.04 -6.77
CA ARG A 34 -47.34 23.47 -5.41
C ARG A 34 -47.96 22.07 -5.40
N ALA A 35 -49.05 21.88 -6.12
CA ALA A 35 -49.73 20.58 -6.23
C ALA A 35 -48.83 19.55 -6.93
N GLU A 36 -48.24 19.90 -8.08
CA GLU A 36 -47.30 19.03 -8.79
C GLU A 36 -46.09 18.65 -7.94
N LEU A 37 -45.49 19.63 -7.23
CA LEU A 37 -44.35 19.39 -6.36
C LEU A 37 -44.72 18.48 -5.18
N SER A 38 -45.93 18.60 -4.65
CA SER A 38 -46.42 17.71 -3.59
C SER A 38 -46.58 16.26 -4.06
N ILE A 39 -47.04 16.06 -5.31
CA ILE A 39 -47.17 14.75 -5.93
C ILE A 39 -45.78 14.15 -6.15
N ALA A 40 -44.88 14.89 -6.80
CA ALA A 40 -43.51 14.45 -7.06
C ALA A 40 -42.75 14.12 -5.76
N LEU A 41 -42.95 14.90 -4.69
CA LEU A 41 -42.37 14.62 -3.38
C LEU A 41 -42.97 13.35 -2.74
N GLY A 42 -44.26 13.10 -2.92
CA GLY A 42 -44.90 11.85 -2.51
C GLY A 42 -44.31 10.63 -3.22
N GLU A 43 -44.18 10.70 -4.55
CA GLU A 43 -43.57 9.65 -5.37
C GLU A 43 -42.12 9.38 -4.98
N ALA A 44 -41.32 10.43 -4.80
CA ALA A 44 -39.93 10.32 -4.35
C ALA A 44 -39.81 9.63 -2.98
N ARG A 45 -40.73 9.94 -2.05
CA ARG A 45 -40.76 9.28 -0.73
C ARG A 45 -41.17 7.81 -0.83
N CYS A 46 -42.11 7.46 -1.70
CA CYS A 46 -42.47 6.08 -1.98
C CYS A 46 -41.29 5.30 -2.59
N MET A 47 -40.59 5.87 -3.57
CA MET A 47 -39.40 5.27 -4.17
C MET A 47 -38.28 5.06 -3.14
N LEU A 48 -38.04 6.05 -2.27
CA LEU A 48 -37.05 5.93 -1.19
C LEU A 48 -37.42 4.81 -0.21
N GLY A 49 -38.70 4.69 0.15
CA GLY A 49 -39.18 3.60 1.00
C GLY A 49 -38.96 2.22 0.37
N SER A 50 -39.22 2.09 -0.93
CA SER A 50 -38.94 0.85 -1.68
C SER A 50 -37.46 0.49 -1.68
N LEU A 51 -36.59 1.47 -1.94
CA LEU A 51 -35.14 1.24 -1.95
C LEU A 51 -34.61 0.86 -0.55
N GLN A 52 -35.15 1.50 0.50
CA GLN A 52 -34.79 1.16 1.88
C GLN A 52 -35.19 -0.27 2.24
N GLN A 53 -36.35 -0.74 1.76
CA GLN A 53 -36.79 -2.11 1.94
C GLN A 53 -35.87 -3.09 1.19
N GLU A 54 -35.54 -2.80 -0.07
CA GLU A 54 -34.64 -3.64 -0.86
C GLU A 54 -33.24 -3.74 -0.22
N ILE A 55 -32.73 -2.65 0.33
CA ILE A 55 -31.47 -2.65 1.11
C ILE A 55 -31.61 -3.52 2.37
N ALA A 56 -32.75 -3.48 3.06
CA ALA A 56 -32.99 -4.31 4.24
C ALA A 56 -33.04 -5.80 3.87
N ASP A 57 -33.74 -6.14 2.78
CA ASP A 57 -33.86 -7.50 2.27
C ASP A 57 -32.51 -8.03 1.79
N LEU A 58 -31.74 -7.21 1.06
CA LEU A 58 -30.39 -7.57 0.64
C LEU A 58 -29.46 -7.79 1.83
N ARG A 59 -29.56 -6.96 2.89
CA ARG A 59 -28.79 -7.17 4.13
C ARG A 59 -29.18 -8.45 4.84
N ALA A 60 -30.46 -8.80 4.86
CA ALA A 60 -30.93 -10.07 5.41
C ALA A 60 -30.39 -11.25 4.61
N ALA A 61 -30.51 -11.21 3.28
CA ALA A 61 -29.98 -12.24 2.39
C ALA A 61 -28.45 -12.38 2.49
N VAL A 62 -27.71 -11.27 2.59
CA VAL A 62 -26.26 -11.28 2.86
C VAL A 62 -25.95 -11.88 4.24
N GLY A 63 -26.80 -11.64 5.24
CA GLY A 63 -26.70 -12.26 6.56
C GLY A 63 -26.90 -13.79 6.53
N GLU A 64 -27.79 -14.27 5.66
CA GLU A 64 -28.06 -15.70 5.45
C GLU A 64 -26.99 -16.40 4.60
N LEU A 65 -26.46 -15.71 3.60
CA LEU A 65 -25.36 -16.18 2.75
C LEU A 65 -24.00 -16.10 3.43
N ARG A 66 -23.89 -15.32 4.52
CA ARG A 66 -22.69 -15.34 5.35
C ARG A 66 -22.53 -16.77 5.86
N PRO A 67 -21.44 -17.48 5.51
CA PRO A 67 -21.20 -18.83 6.00
C PRO A 67 -21.32 -18.80 7.52
N ARG A 68 -22.22 -19.60 8.07
CA ARG A 68 -22.25 -19.84 9.51
C ARG A 68 -20.87 -20.41 9.81
N PRO A 69 -20.05 -19.74 10.63
CA PRO A 69 -18.71 -20.21 10.85
C PRO A 69 -18.86 -21.59 11.47
N ASP A 70 -18.36 -22.59 10.75
CA ASP A 70 -18.18 -23.92 11.27
C ASP A 70 -17.40 -23.75 12.58
N LEU A 71 -17.77 -24.41 13.68
CA LEU A 71 -17.13 -24.15 14.98
C LEU A 71 -15.60 -24.32 14.93
N ILE A 72 -15.11 -25.10 13.96
CA ILE A 72 -13.69 -25.25 13.60
C ILE A 72 -13.13 -24.00 12.91
N ALA A 73 -13.85 -23.42 11.95
CA ALA A 73 -13.46 -22.17 11.29
C ALA A 73 -13.55 -20.95 12.24
N GLU A 74 -14.50 -20.95 13.19
CA GLU A 74 -14.57 -19.95 14.25
C GLU A 74 -13.36 -20.06 15.18
N THR A 75 -13.02 -21.27 15.62
CA THR A 75 -11.84 -21.52 16.45
C THR A 75 -10.57 -21.12 15.71
N ALA A 76 -10.41 -21.53 14.44
CA ALA A 76 -9.27 -21.16 13.62
C ALA A 76 -9.20 -19.64 13.36
N ALA A 77 -10.32 -18.98 13.09
CA ALA A 77 -10.35 -17.52 12.91
C ALA A 77 -10.04 -16.77 14.21
N VAL A 78 -10.48 -17.30 15.36
CA VAL A 78 -10.17 -16.76 16.70
C VAL A 78 -8.70 -16.99 17.05
N GLU A 79 -8.16 -18.17 16.78
CA GLU A 79 -6.73 -18.49 16.96
C GLU A 79 -5.86 -17.61 16.07
N VAL A 80 -6.15 -17.51 14.77
CA VAL A 80 -5.45 -16.61 13.84
C VAL A 80 -5.56 -15.15 14.29
N SER A 81 -6.72 -14.72 14.81
CA SER A 81 -6.86 -13.37 15.35
C SER A 81 -6.01 -13.16 16.62
N ALA A 82 -5.84 -14.18 17.45
CA ALA A 82 -5.00 -14.14 18.65
C ALA A 82 -3.51 -14.15 18.29
N GLU A 83 -3.10 -15.01 17.36
CA GLU A 83 -1.75 -15.08 16.80
C GLU A 83 -1.38 -13.78 16.10
N HIS A 84 -2.25 -13.26 15.24
CA HIS A 84 -2.07 -11.96 14.60
C HIS A 84 -1.91 -10.85 15.64
N SER A 85 -2.76 -10.82 16.67
CA SER A 85 -2.65 -9.85 17.75
C SER A 85 -1.33 -9.98 18.54
N ALA A 86 -0.84 -11.20 18.75
CA ALA A 86 0.45 -11.45 19.38
C ALA A 86 1.61 -10.97 18.50
N LEU A 87 1.56 -11.24 17.19
CA LEU A 87 2.54 -10.76 16.22
C LEU A 87 2.60 -9.22 16.19
N LEU A 88 1.44 -8.55 16.17
CA LEU A 88 1.37 -7.09 16.23
C LEU A 88 2.00 -6.52 17.51
N LYS A 89 1.82 -7.19 18.66
CA LYS A 89 2.49 -6.81 19.92
C LYS A 89 4.01 -6.99 19.84
N THR A 90 4.48 -8.05 19.18
CA THR A 90 5.92 -8.25 18.93
C THR A 90 6.48 -7.11 18.08
N VAL A 91 5.79 -6.74 16.99
CA VAL A 91 6.21 -5.65 16.11
C VAL A 91 6.16 -4.28 16.78
N ALA A 92 5.23 -4.06 17.70
CA ALA A 92 5.15 -2.80 18.45
C ALA A 92 6.43 -2.51 19.26
N ARG A 93 7.25 -3.53 19.54
CA ARG A 93 8.56 -3.39 20.21
C ARG A 93 9.70 -3.04 19.26
N VAL A 94 9.49 -3.18 17.95
CA VAL A 94 10.50 -2.92 16.92
C VAL A 94 10.55 -1.41 16.65
N SER A 95 11.68 -0.78 16.96
CA SER A 95 11.89 0.64 16.65
C SER A 95 12.04 0.85 15.14
N SER A 96 12.86 0.03 14.49
CA SER A 96 13.10 0.04 13.04
C SER A 96 13.51 -1.34 12.54
N THR A 97 13.09 -1.68 11.33
CA THR A 97 13.50 -2.88 10.58
C THR A 97 13.93 -2.49 9.16
N SER A 98 14.87 -3.21 8.58
CA SER A 98 15.24 -3.12 7.17
C SER A 98 14.44 -4.16 6.39
N LEU A 99 13.60 -3.72 5.46
CA LEU A 99 12.95 -4.59 4.50
C LEU A 99 13.80 -4.66 3.23
N LEU A 100 14.20 -5.86 2.81
CA LEU A 100 14.86 -6.13 1.53
C LEU A 100 13.93 -6.96 0.65
N CYS A 101 13.57 -6.44 -0.52
CA CYS A 101 12.63 -7.10 -1.42
C CYS A 101 12.85 -6.68 -2.87
N HIS A 102 12.23 -7.42 -3.81
CA HIS A 102 12.16 -7.00 -5.20
C HIS A 102 11.31 -5.72 -5.35
N ARG A 103 11.61 -4.91 -6.37
CA ARG A 103 10.91 -3.68 -6.69
C ARG A 103 9.40 -3.87 -6.80
N ASP A 104 8.96 -4.89 -7.53
CA ASP A 104 7.53 -5.18 -7.69
C ASP A 104 6.82 -5.50 -6.37
N ILE A 105 7.47 -6.20 -5.43
CA ILE A 105 6.86 -6.44 -4.11
C ILE A 105 6.84 -5.15 -3.28
N TRP A 106 7.84 -4.27 -3.42
CA TRP A 106 7.78 -2.94 -2.81
C TRP A 106 6.60 -2.12 -3.34
N GLU A 107 6.34 -2.16 -4.65
CA GLU A 107 5.18 -1.51 -5.27
C GLU A 107 3.86 -2.13 -4.77
N PHE A 108 3.77 -3.46 -4.68
CA PHE A 108 2.63 -4.16 -4.09
C PHE A 108 2.38 -3.73 -2.63
N ILE A 109 3.44 -3.68 -1.82
CA ILE A 109 3.38 -3.27 -0.41
C ILE A 109 2.87 -1.84 -0.30
N THR A 110 3.43 -0.91 -1.06
CA THR A 110 3.06 0.50 -0.98
C THR A 110 1.65 0.76 -1.52
N ALA A 111 1.19 0.00 -2.52
CA ALA A 111 -0.18 0.06 -3.01
C ALA A 111 -1.20 -0.33 -1.92
N HIS A 112 -0.92 -1.37 -1.15
CA HIS A 112 -1.88 -1.91 -0.16
C HIS A 112 -1.73 -1.28 1.23
N ALA A 113 -0.50 -1.17 1.74
CA ALA A 113 -0.22 -0.61 3.05
C ALA A 113 -0.16 0.93 3.03
N GLY A 114 0.18 1.56 1.90
CA GLY A 114 0.30 3.01 1.78
C GLY A 114 -0.97 3.80 2.12
N ARG A 115 -2.14 3.15 2.00
CA ARG A 115 -3.45 3.74 2.34
C ARG A 115 -3.79 3.62 3.83
N HIS A 116 -3.02 2.84 4.60
CA HIS A 116 -3.31 2.59 6.00
C HIS A 116 -2.89 3.78 6.88
N PRO A 117 -3.70 4.23 7.86
CA PRO A 117 -3.40 5.42 8.68
C PRO A 117 -2.09 5.35 9.48
N HIS A 118 -1.65 4.13 9.77
CA HIS A 118 -0.40 3.88 10.49
C HIS A 118 0.82 3.73 9.57
N PHE A 119 0.62 3.59 8.25
CA PHE A 119 1.74 3.49 7.33
C PHE A 119 2.37 4.86 7.10
N ARG A 120 3.70 4.87 7.17
CA ARG A 120 4.54 5.99 6.78
C ARG A 120 5.55 5.47 5.77
N VAL A 121 5.56 6.10 4.60
CA VAL A 121 6.55 5.82 3.56
C VAL A 121 7.93 6.13 4.15
N PRO A 122 8.89 5.19 4.09
CA PRO A 122 10.25 5.43 4.53
C PRO A 122 10.87 6.65 3.84
N PRO A 123 11.58 7.52 4.57
CA PRO A 123 12.25 8.68 3.96
C PRO A 123 13.40 8.27 3.04
N GLN A 124 13.93 7.05 3.20
CA GLN A 124 14.99 6.49 2.40
C GLN A 124 14.57 5.09 1.92
N VAL A 125 14.50 4.95 0.61
CA VAL A 125 14.29 3.71 -0.12
C VAL A 125 15.52 3.57 -1.01
N ALA A 126 16.45 2.71 -0.63
CA ALA A 126 17.70 2.51 -1.34
C ALA A 126 17.50 1.48 -2.45
N ASP A 127 18.03 1.79 -3.63
CA ASP A 127 18.20 0.84 -4.72
C ASP A 127 19.48 0.04 -4.47
N GLU A 128 19.34 -1.27 -4.33
CA GLU A 128 20.43 -2.22 -4.09
C GLU A 128 20.93 -2.86 -5.41
N GLY A 129 20.41 -2.41 -6.56
CA GLY A 129 20.66 -3.02 -7.86
C GLY A 129 19.86 -4.31 -8.06
N GLU A 130 19.92 -4.86 -9.28
CA GLU A 130 19.21 -6.11 -9.64
C GLU A 130 17.70 -6.11 -9.34
N GLU A 131 17.05 -4.94 -9.43
CA GLU A 131 15.64 -4.72 -9.05
C GLU A 131 15.35 -4.99 -7.56
N ARG A 132 16.36 -4.87 -6.69
CA ARG A 132 16.20 -4.97 -5.24
C ARG A 132 16.12 -3.60 -4.59
N ILE A 133 15.24 -3.52 -3.61
CA ILE A 133 15.02 -2.32 -2.81
C ILE A 133 15.23 -2.65 -1.34
N ARG A 134 15.95 -1.77 -0.66
CA ARG A 134 16.03 -1.74 0.80
C ARG A 134 15.29 -0.53 1.36
N ALA A 135 14.35 -0.78 2.27
CA ALA A 135 13.57 0.27 2.91
C ALA A 135 13.55 0.12 4.44
N ALA A 136 13.81 1.20 5.17
CA ALA A 136 13.72 1.20 6.63
C ALA A 136 12.27 1.42 7.09
N LEU A 137 11.61 0.38 7.60
CA LEU A 137 10.26 0.45 8.15
C LEU A 137 10.30 0.63 9.66
N SER A 138 9.56 1.63 10.17
CA SER A 138 9.27 1.72 11.61
C SER A 138 8.33 0.59 12.04
N GLY A 139 8.32 0.24 13.32
CA GLY A 139 7.34 -0.71 13.87
C GLY A 139 5.89 -0.32 13.58
N ARG A 140 5.58 0.98 13.56
CA ARG A 140 4.25 1.50 13.20
C ARG A 140 3.89 1.21 11.73
N SER A 141 4.83 1.40 10.81
CA SER A 141 4.63 1.05 9.39
C SER A 141 4.55 -0.47 9.20
N LEU A 142 5.30 -1.25 9.98
CA LEU A 142 5.26 -2.71 9.91
C LEU A 142 3.93 -3.27 10.45
N ILE A 143 3.37 -2.69 11.52
CA ILE A 143 2.00 -2.99 11.99
C ILE A 143 1.00 -2.74 10.86
N ALA A 144 1.09 -1.59 10.20
CA ALA A 144 0.20 -1.26 9.10
C ALA A 144 0.28 -2.27 7.95
N LEU A 145 1.50 -2.68 7.59
CA LEU A 145 1.73 -3.70 6.58
C LEU A 145 1.09 -5.05 6.98
N LEU A 146 1.32 -5.53 8.20
CA LEU A 146 0.76 -6.80 8.66
C LEU A 146 -0.77 -6.77 8.69
N ILE A 147 -1.38 -5.67 9.13
CA ILE A 147 -2.85 -5.51 9.10
C ILE A 147 -3.37 -5.55 7.66
N SER A 148 -2.72 -4.82 6.75
CA SER A 148 -3.11 -4.82 5.33
C SER A 148 -2.99 -6.20 4.70
N LEU A 149 -1.90 -6.93 4.91
CA LEU A 149 -1.70 -8.29 4.39
C LEU A 149 -2.69 -9.29 5.00
N HIS A 150 -2.90 -9.20 6.32
CA HIS A 150 -3.88 -10.03 7.02
C HIS A 150 -5.30 -9.77 6.51
N SER A 151 -5.67 -8.52 6.24
CA SER A 151 -6.97 -8.22 5.65
C SER A 151 -7.06 -8.75 4.22
N LEU A 152 -6.01 -8.57 3.41
CA LEU A 152 -6.00 -8.97 2.01
C LEU A 152 -6.10 -10.49 1.84
N LYS A 153 -5.40 -11.29 2.65
CA LYS A 153 -5.47 -12.77 2.59
C LYS A 153 -6.85 -13.35 2.93
N HIS A 154 -7.72 -12.58 3.60
CA HIS A 154 -9.08 -13.01 3.98
C HIS A 154 -10.20 -12.36 3.15
N THR A 155 -9.91 -11.27 2.44
CA THR A 155 -10.94 -10.49 1.73
C THR A 155 -10.79 -10.54 0.21
N ALA A 156 -9.59 -10.84 -0.30
CA ALA A 156 -9.39 -11.09 -1.72
C ALA A 156 -10.13 -12.36 -2.15
N SER A 157 -10.72 -12.33 -3.35
CA SER A 157 -11.41 -13.48 -3.93
C SER A 157 -10.47 -14.67 -4.10
N ASP A 158 -11.00 -15.89 -3.91
CA ASP A 158 -10.26 -17.12 -4.16
C ASP A 158 -9.72 -17.15 -5.60
N GLY A 159 -8.44 -17.48 -5.75
CA GLY A 159 -7.75 -17.50 -7.05
C GLY A 159 -7.27 -16.13 -7.55
N ALA A 160 -7.50 -15.04 -6.81
CA ALA A 160 -6.80 -13.78 -7.05
C ALA A 160 -5.34 -13.91 -6.57
N GLY A 161 -4.38 -13.62 -7.45
CA GLY A 161 -2.94 -13.70 -7.11
C GLY A 161 -2.55 -12.86 -5.89
N ASP A 162 -3.28 -11.78 -5.62
CA ASP A 162 -3.07 -10.90 -4.46
C ASP A 162 -3.26 -11.63 -3.12
N ARG A 163 -4.19 -12.59 -3.05
CA ARG A 163 -4.44 -13.36 -1.82
C ARG A 163 -3.21 -14.20 -1.45
N GLU A 164 -2.70 -14.95 -2.42
CA GLU A 164 -1.58 -15.88 -2.23
C GLU A 164 -0.28 -15.11 -2.01
N LEU A 165 -0.09 -14.00 -2.74
CA LEU A 165 1.03 -13.10 -2.51
C LEU A 165 0.95 -12.51 -1.09
N ALA A 166 -0.23 -12.06 -0.64
CA ALA A 166 -0.38 -11.52 0.70
C ALA A 166 -0.12 -12.55 1.80
N ALA A 167 -0.59 -13.79 1.62
CA ALA A 167 -0.34 -14.90 2.54
C ALA A 167 1.16 -15.20 2.63
N THR A 168 1.83 -15.36 1.49
CA THR A 168 3.27 -15.63 1.42
C THR A 168 4.10 -14.53 2.09
N LEU A 169 3.78 -13.26 1.82
CA LEU A 169 4.50 -12.14 2.43
C LEU A 169 4.24 -12.06 3.94
N TYR A 170 3.00 -12.30 4.38
CA TYR A 170 2.65 -12.30 5.78
C TYR A 170 3.45 -13.36 6.56
N GLU A 171 3.46 -14.60 6.06
CA GLU A 171 4.16 -15.73 6.69
C GLU A 171 5.67 -15.49 6.78
N ARG A 172 6.31 -14.99 5.72
CA ARG A 172 7.75 -14.67 5.74
C ARG A 172 8.12 -13.57 6.72
N ILE A 173 7.27 -12.55 6.84
CA ILE A 173 7.46 -11.47 7.81
C ILE A 173 7.35 -12.07 9.22
N GLU A 174 6.35 -12.91 9.47
CA GLU A 174 6.17 -13.59 10.75
C GLU A 174 7.36 -14.49 11.12
N GLU A 175 7.85 -15.31 10.19
CA GLU A 175 9.06 -16.13 10.39
C GLU A 175 10.28 -15.25 10.73
N SER A 176 10.47 -14.15 10.00
CA SER A 176 11.57 -13.21 10.27
C SER A 176 11.47 -12.54 11.64
N LEU A 177 10.24 -12.35 12.15
CA LEU A 177 9.97 -11.71 13.44
C LEU A 177 9.97 -12.67 14.63
N THR A 178 9.66 -13.95 14.42
CA THR A 178 9.71 -14.98 15.46
C THR A 178 11.14 -15.40 15.78
N GLY A 179 12.07 -15.28 14.82
CA GLY A 179 13.51 -15.47 15.03
C GLY A 179 14.24 -14.36 15.81
N LEU A 180 13.52 -13.37 16.33
CA LEU A 180 14.14 -12.19 16.95
C LEU A 180 14.69 -12.46 18.34
N SER A 181 16.01 -12.35 18.46
CA SER A 181 16.69 -12.23 19.74
C SER A 181 16.42 -10.85 20.37
N PRO A 182 16.14 -10.74 21.68
CA PRO A 182 15.93 -9.47 22.39
C PRO A 182 17.15 -8.53 22.45
N SER A 183 18.21 -8.82 21.69
CA SER A 183 19.49 -8.11 21.62
C SER A 183 19.45 -6.66 21.13
N GLY A 184 18.29 -6.13 20.71
CA GLY A 184 18.13 -4.73 20.29
C GLY A 184 18.79 -4.36 18.96
N ARG A 185 19.30 -5.34 18.20
CA ARG A 185 19.84 -5.12 16.85
C ARG A 185 18.72 -4.84 15.85
N PRO A 186 18.92 -3.93 14.87
CA PRO A 186 17.99 -3.74 13.77
C PRO A 186 17.75 -5.05 13.02
N VAL A 187 16.48 -5.38 12.82
CA VAL A 187 16.05 -6.60 12.12
C VAL A 187 16.18 -6.37 10.62
N THR A 188 16.60 -7.39 9.86
CA THR A 188 16.46 -7.39 8.40
C THR A 188 15.45 -8.47 8.02
N ILE A 189 14.38 -8.06 7.34
CA ILE A 189 13.36 -8.94 6.78
C ILE A 189 13.64 -9.04 5.29
N THR A 190 13.86 -10.26 4.79
CA THR A 190 14.13 -10.53 3.37
C THR A 190 12.90 -11.19 2.76
N LEU A 191 12.31 -10.55 1.74
CA LEU A 191 11.16 -11.08 1.01
C LEU A 191 11.52 -11.57 -0.40
N ASP A 192 12.81 -11.54 -0.76
CA ASP A 192 13.33 -12.03 -2.03
C ASP A 192 14.13 -13.32 -1.82
N ASP A 193 13.72 -14.40 -2.50
CA ASP A 193 14.32 -15.74 -2.40
C ASP A 193 15.61 -15.94 -3.17
N ARG A 194 15.96 -14.99 -4.04
CA ARG A 194 17.19 -15.07 -4.81
C ARG A 194 18.33 -15.32 -3.84
N THR A 195 18.97 -16.48 -4.00
CA THR A 195 20.08 -16.93 -3.17
C THR A 195 21.07 -15.79 -3.04
N ALA A 196 21.52 -15.51 -1.80
CA ALA A 196 22.59 -14.56 -1.58
C ALA A 196 23.79 -15.05 -2.40
N LEU A 197 24.01 -14.45 -3.57
CA LEU A 197 25.27 -14.55 -4.28
C LEU A 197 26.30 -14.07 -3.27
N ALA A 198 27.08 -15.03 -2.79
CA ALA A 198 28.01 -14.86 -1.68
C ALA A 198 28.76 -13.55 -1.88
N SER A 199 28.48 -12.56 -1.02
CA SER A 199 29.32 -11.37 -0.86
C SER A 199 30.59 -11.80 -0.11
N ASN A 200 31.33 -12.75 -0.68
CA ASN A 200 32.62 -13.27 -0.22
C ASN A 200 33.28 -13.96 -1.41
N THR A 201 33.90 -13.17 -2.28
CA THR A 201 35.00 -13.64 -3.11
C THR A 201 36.08 -12.57 -3.09
N PRO A 202 37.08 -12.65 -2.19
CA PRO A 202 38.40 -12.18 -2.57
C PRO A 202 38.87 -13.11 -3.69
N ALA A 203 38.97 -12.54 -4.89
CA ALA A 203 39.57 -13.20 -6.03
C ALA A 203 41.00 -13.62 -5.67
N ALA A 204 41.23 -14.93 -5.55
CA ALA A 204 42.51 -15.58 -5.76
C ALA A 204 42.23 -17.07 -5.94
N GLU A 205 41.89 -17.44 -7.17
CA GLU A 205 41.85 -18.83 -7.58
C GLU A 205 43.25 -19.44 -7.49
N SER A 206 43.30 -20.60 -6.85
CA SER A 206 44.41 -21.52 -6.74
C SER A 206 44.91 -22.01 -8.10
N GLY A 207 46.20 -22.31 -8.16
CA GLY A 207 46.79 -23.14 -9.21
C GLY A 207 48.17 -23.64 -8.84
N THR A 208 48.27 -24.54 -7.86
CA THR A 208 49.49 -25.36 -7.69
C THR A 208 49.09 -26.75 -7.22
N GLU A 209 48.93 -27.64 -8.18
CA GLU A 209 48.90 -29.09 -7.95
C GLU A 209 50.31 -29.54 -7.58
N ALA A 210 50.43 -30.22 -6.44
CA ALA A 210 51.60 -31.00 -6.09
C ALA A 210 51.29 -32.48 -6.39
N ASN A 211 52.19 -33.16 -7.13
CA ASN A 211 53.02 -34.26 -6.62
C ASN A 211 53.48 -35.20 -7.77
N GLY A 212 54.78 -35.51 -7.84
CA GLY A 212 55.31 -36.50 -8.79
C GLY A 212 56.83 -36.52 -8.97
N GLU A 213 57.54 -37.08 -7.98
CA GLU A 213 58.82 -37.82 -8.07
C GLU A 213 60.18 -37.09 -8.24
N PRO A 214 61.24 -37.48 -7.48
CA PRO A 214 62.58 -36.91 -7.58
C PRO A 214 63.57 -37.83 -8.32
N GLU A 215 64.31 -37.29 -9.29
CA GLU A 215 65.48 -37.97 -9.86
C GLU A 215 66.74 -37.07 -9.80
N LYS A 216 67.86 -37.72 -9.48
CA LYS A 216 69.15 -37.17 -9.05
C LYS A 216 69.97 -36.55 -10.19
N THR A 217 71.11 -35.96 -9.77
CA THR A 217 72.34 -35.62 -10.53
C THR A 217 72.29 -34.25 -11.21
N ASP A 218 73.29 -33.37 -11.20
CA ASP A 218 74.62 -33.26 -10.59
C ASP A 218 75.03 -31.78 -10.80
N THR A 219 76.04 -31.30 -10.04
CA THR A 219 76.97 -30.22 -10.43
C THR A 219 76.50 -28.74 -10.35
N THR A 220 76.95 -28.07 -9.28
CA THR A 220 77.34 -26.64 -9.28
C THR A 220 78.65 -26.48 -10.10
N PRO A 221 78.93 -25.34 -10.76
CA PRO A 221 79.44 -24.17 -10.04
C PRO A 221 78.92 -22.81 -10.54
N ALA A 222 78.98 -21.82 -9.65
CA ALA A 222 78.87 -20.38 -9.95
C ALA A 222 80.00 -19.89 -10.91
N PRO A 223 79.91 -18.66 -11.43
CA PRO A 223 80.67 -17.60 -10.75
C PRO A 223 80.00 -16.21 -10.68
N ALA A 224 80.69 -15.36 -9.92
CA ALA A 224 80.41 -14.04 -9.39
C ALA A 224 80.19 -12.88 -10.38
N SER A 225 79.50 -11.85 -9.88
CA SER A 225 79.80 -10.39 -9.95
C SER A 225 78.91 -9.75 -8.84
N THR A 226 79.37 -9.20 -7.70
CA THR A 226 80.26 -8.04 -7.42
C THR A 226 79.81 -6.83 -8.27
N GLU A 227 79.42 -5.64 -7.80
CA GLU A 227 79.69 -4.85 -6.58
C GLU A 227 78.62 -3.75 -6.37
N GLU A 228 78.56 -3.24 -5.12
CA GLU A 228 78.34 -1.83 -4.71
C GLU A 228 77.04 -1.09 -5.10
N GLY A 229 76.37 -0.35 -4.21
CA GLY A 229 76.74 0.02 -2.85
C GLY A 229 75.67 0.86 -2.13
N THR A 230 75.83 0.88 -0.80
CA THR A 230 75.66 2.04 0.10
C THR A 230 74.24 2.61 0.33
N GLU A 231 73.60 2.05 1.37
CA GLU A 231 72.95 2.67 2.56
C GLU A 231 73.08 4.20 2.81
N PRO A 232 72.45 4.82 3.86
CA PRO A 232 71.13 4.61 4.50
C PRO A 232 70.46 5.96 4.93
N GLY A 233 69.35 5.86 5.69
CA GLY A 233 69.02 6.82 6.78
C GLY A 233 68.06 7.96 6.42
N GLY A 234 66.83 7.96 6.93
CA GLY A 234 66.44 8.81 8.08
C GLY A 234 65.53 9.92 7.54
N GLU A 235 64.40 10.30 8.11
CA GLU A 235 64.21 10.77 9.48
C GLU A 235 62.70 10.96 9.74
N ALA A 236 62.32 10.85 11.01
CA ALA A 236 60.98 10.96 11.52
C ALA A 236 60.60 12.40 11.94
N GLY A 237 59.32 12.73 11.73
CA GLY A 237 58.50 13.67 12.53
C GLY A 237 58.58 15.17 12.20
N PRO A 238 57.83 16.07 12.89
CA PRO A 238 56.55 15.88 13.60
C PRO A 238 55.52 17.06 13.43
N ALA A 239 54.28 16.82 13.88
CA ALA A 239 53.31 17.68 14.64
C ALA A 239 52.88 19.12 14.22
N THR A 240 51.71 19.50 14.76
CA THR A 240 50.97 20.80 14.85
C THR A 240 50.10 21.17 13.63
N THR A 241 48.82 21.50 13.77
CA THR A 241 48.13 22.35 14.77
C THR A 241 46.69 21.88 15.02
#